data_AF-A0A8S9FW71-F1
#
_entry.id   AF-A0A8S9FW71-F1
#
_cell.length_a   1.000
_cell.length_b   1.000
_cell.length_c   1.000
_cell.angle_alpha   90.00
_cell.angle_beta   90.00
_cell.angle_gamma   90.00
#
_symmetry.space_group_name_H-M   'P 1'
#
loop_
_entity.id
_entity.type
_entity.pdbx_description
1 polymer ?
#
loop_
_entity_poly.entity_id
_entity_poly.type
_entity_poly.pdbx_seq_one_letter_code
_entity_poly.pdbx_strand_id
1 'polypeptide(L)'
;MARESSVARVSEEDLVVRLPGQPKVLFRQYAVYVDVDSETGRSLFYYFVEADSQPETKPLTLWLNGGPGCSSVGGGAFTELGPFYPTGDGHGLRINSMSWNKASNLLFVDSPAGVG
;
A
#
# COMPACT_ATOMS: atom_id res chain seq x y z
N MET A 1 9.07 30.76 -11.90
CA MET A 1 10.00 29.64 -12.19
C MET A 1 9.36 28.42 -11.55
N ALA A 2 8.59 27.64 -12.33
CA ALA A 2 7.93 26.44 -11.80
C ALA A 2 9.03 25.39 -11.55
N ARG A 3 9.22 25.00 -10.28
CA ARG A 3 10.08 23.85 -9.96
C ARG A 3 9.38 22.61 -10.50
N GLU A 4 10.07 21.85 -11.34
CA GLU A 4 9.64 20.50 -11.72
C GLU A 4 9.42 19.69 -10.44
N SER A 5 8.19 19.21 -10.24
CA SER A 5 7.91 18.23 -9.21
C SER A 5 8.65 16.96 -9.59
N SER A 6 9.61 16.52 -8.77
CA SER A 6 10.17 15.18 -8.90
C SER A 6 9.03 14.20 -8.66
N VAL A 7 8.51 13.59 -9.74
CA VAL A 7 7.63 12.44 -9.62
C VAL A 7 8.44 11.38 -8.88
N ALA A 8 7.98 11.00 -7.68
CA ALA A 8 8.56 9.87 -6.95
C ALA A 8 8.52 8.66 -7.90
N ARG A 9 9.70 8.18 -8.30
CA ARG A 9 9.81 6.99 -9.13
C ARG A 9 9.81 5.80 -8.19
N VAL A 10 8.85 4.90 -8.37
CA VAL A 10 8.90 3.59 -7.72
C VAL A 10 10.19 2.91 -8.16
N SER A 11 11.01 2.58 -7.19
CA SER A 11 12.37 2.06 -7.35
C SER A 11 12.41 0.59 -6.95
N GLU A 12 13.41 -0.17 -7.40
CA GLU A 12 13.64 -1.55 -6.92
C GLU A 12 13.87 -1.59 -5.40
N GLU A 13 14.31 -0.49 -4.79
CA GLU A 13 14.49 -0.38 -3.35
C GLU A 13 13.16 -0.36 -2.57
N ASP A 14 12.08 0.03 -3.24
CA ASP A 14 10.74 0.10 -2.67
C ASP A 14 10.03 -1.26 -2.69
N LEU A 15 10.59 -2.24 -3.41
CA LEU A 15 10.00 -3.56 -3.60
C LEU A 15 10.01 -4.35 -2.28
N VAL A 16 8.81 -4.70 -1.83
CA VAL A 16 8.63 -5.64 -0.72
C VAL A 16 8.81 -7.06 -1.27
N VAL A 17 10.03 -7.58 -1.16
CA VAL A 17 10.38 -8.94 -1.62
C VAL A 17 9.47 -10.00 -1.00
N ARG A 18 9.25 -9.92 0.32
CA ARG A 18 8.32 -10.76 1.06
C ARG A 18 8.06 -10.19 2.46
N LEU A 19 6.80 -10.15 2.87
CA LEU A 19 6.43 -9.86 4.26
C LEU A 19 6.70 -11.06 5.19
N PRO A 20 7.03 -10.84 6.48
CA PRO A 20 7.11 -11.92 7.46
C PRO A 20 5.80 -12.74 7.50
N GLY A 21 5.93 -14.07 7.46
CA GLY A 21 4.76 -14.98 7.48
C GLY A 21 3.86 -14.92 6.24
N GLN A 22 4.30 -14.26 5.16
CA GLN A 22 3.52 -14.15 3.92
C GLN A 22 3.43 -15.49 3.16
N PRO A 23 2.24 -15.92 2.73
CA PRO A 23 2.05 -16.97 1.74
C PRO A 23 2.72 -16.61 0.41
N LYS A 24 3.00 -17.62 -0.42
CA LYS A 24 3.54 -17.39 -1.77
C LYS A 24 2.49 -16.69 -2.64
N VAL A 25 2.88 -15.58 -3.27
CA VAL A 25 2.08 -14.83 -4.23
C VAL A 25 2.94 -14.46 -5.44
N LEU A 26 2.30 -14.02 -6.53
CA LEU A 26 2.98 -13.65 -7.77
C LEU A 26 2.91 -12.15 -8.09
N PHE A 27 2.01 -11.41 -7.45
CA PHE A 27 1.96 -9.95 -7.58
C PHE A 27 3.07 -9.27 -6.79
N ARG A 28 3.55 -8.12 -7.30
CA ARG A 28 4.52 -7.28 -6.60
C ARG A 28 3.84 -6.38 -5.59
N GLN A 29 4.61 -5.98 -4.59
CA GLN A 29 4.20 -5.14 -3.48
C GLN A 29 5.30 -4.11 -3.26
N TYR A 30 4.91 -2.89 -2.89
CA TYR A 30 5.85 -1.80 -2.67
C TYR A 30 5.45 -1.01 -1.42
N ALA A 31 6.42 -0.52 -0.66
CA ALA A 31 6.20 0.24 0.56
C ALA A 31 7.16 1.42 0.62
N VAL A 32 6.63 2.64 0.68
CA VAL A 32 7.41 3.86 0.39
C VAL A 32 6.91 5.05 1.19
N TYR A 33 7.81 5.99 1.46
CA TYR A 33 7.49 7.33 1.94
C TYR A 33 7.61 8.35 0.80
N VAL A 34 6.62 9.24 0.67
CA VAL A 34 6.66 10.37 -0.27
C VAL A 34 6.58 11.67 0.49
N ASP A 35 7.54 12.55 0.23
CA ASP A 35 7.52 13.91 0.75
C ASP A 35 6.39 14.70 0.07
N VAL A 36 5.44 15.16 0.89
CA VAL A 36 4.32 15.99 0.44
C VAL A 36 4.51 17.46 0.80
N ASP A 37 5.41 17.75 1.74
CA ASP A 37 5.90 19.09 2.04
C ASP A 37 7.34 19.00 2.55
N SER A 38 8.29 19.32 1.67
CA SER A 38 9.73 19.29 1.98
C SER A 38 10.16 20.43 2.91
N GLU A 39 9.40 21.52 3.01
CA GLU A 39 9.76 22.66 3.86
C GLU A 39 9.44 22.37 5.33
N THR A 40 8.33 21.65 5.57
CA THR A 40 7.92 21.22 6.91
C THR A 40 8.29 19.78 7.25
N GLY A 41 8.93 19.06 6.32
CA GLY A 41 9.38 17.68 6.51
C GLY A 41 8.24 16.69 6.65
N ARG A 42 7.11 16.92 5.96
CA ARG A 42 5.95 16.04 6.01
C ARG A 42 6.01 15.02 4.88
N SER A 43 5.95 13.76 5.24
CA SER A 43 5.89 12.63 4.32
C SER A 43 4.66 11.77 4.62
N LEU A 44 4.12 11.12 3.59
CA LEU A 44 3.07 10.11 3.73
C LEU A 44 3.64 8.73 3.42
N PHE A 45 3.22 7.72 4.18
CA PHE A 45 3.51 6.33 3.88
C PHE A 45 2.45 5.77 2.92
N TYR A 46 2.89 5.01 1.93
CA TYR A 46 1.99 4.22 1.10
C TYR A 46 2.43 2.76 1.01
N TYR A 47 1.44 1.89 0.89
CA TYR A 47 1.60 0.48 0.56
C TYR A 47 0.84 0.21 -0.74
N PHE A 48 1.56 -0.22 -1.76
CA PHE A 48 1.02 -0.50 -3.09
C PHE A 48 1.09 -2.00 -3.38
N VAL A 49 -0.01 -2.56 -3.87
CA VAL A 49 -0.13 -3.96 -4.25
C VAL A 49 -0.62 -4.03 -5.68
N GLU A 50 0.15 -4.67 -6.55
CA GLU A 50 -0.28 -4.91 -7.92
C GLU A 50 -1.48 -5.85 -7.97
N ALA A 51 -2.23 -5.76 -9.08
CA ALA A 51 -3.29 -6.72 -9.34
C ALA A 51 -2.69 -8.14 -9.45
N ASP A 52 -3.42 -9.13 -8.94
CA ASP A 52 -3.00 -10.55 -8.93
C ASP A 52 -2.85 -11.14 -10.35
N SER A 53 -3.44 -10.50 -11.36
CA SER A 53 -3.26 -10.87 -12.76
C SER A 53 -3.29 -9.66 -13.70
N GLN A 54 -2.39 -9.66 -14.68
CA GLN A 54 -2.27 -8.64 -15.73
C GLN A 54 -2.27 -7.20 -15.19
N PRO A 55 -1.45 -6.87 -14.17
CA PRO A 55 -1.51 -5.59 -13.47
C PRO A 55 -1.38 -4.37 -14.38
N GLU A 56 -0.65 -4.49 -15.49
CA GLU A 56 -0.50 -3.47 -16.52
C GLU A 56 -1.82 -3.11 -17.25
N THR A 57 -2.82 -3.99 -17.22
CA THR A 57 -4.13 -3.77 -17.85
C THR A 57 -5.22 -3.37 -16.86
N LYS A 58 -4.94 -3.48 -15.55
CA LYS A 58 -5.92 -3.28 -14.49
C LYS A 58 -5.92 -1.82 -14.02
N PRO A 59 -7.08 -1.28 -13.58
CA PRO A 59 -7.15 0.08 -13.07
C PRO A 59 -6.36 0.23 -11.76
N LEU A 60 -6.03 1.47 -11.41
CA LEU A 60 -5.52 1.84 -10.09
C LEU A 60 -6.68 2.23 -9.17
N THR A 61 -6.72 1.67 -7.98
CA THR A 61 -7.66 2.03 -6.90
C THR A 61 -6.88 2.64 -5.75
N LEU A 62 -7.17 3.90 -5.44
CA LEU A 62 -6.73 4.54 -4.20
C LEU A 62 -7.71 4.19 -3.08
N TRP A 63 -7.19 3.74 -1.95
CA TRP A 63 -7.96 3.46 -0.75
C TRP A 63 -7.52 4.34 0.42
N LEU A 64 -8.50 4.98 1.06
CA LEU A 64 -8.30 5.86 2.21
C LEU A 64 -9.28 5.46 3.32
N ASN A 65 -8.76 5.03 4.46
CA ASN A 65 -9.57 4.91 5.66
C ASN A 65 -9.85 6.29 6.26
N GLY A 66 -11.01 6.42 6.91
CA GLY A 66 -11.48 7.65 7.50
C GLY A 66 -10.99 7.87 8.93
N GLY A 67 -11.87 8.37 9.80
CA GLY A 67 -11.56 8.76 11.16
C GLY A 67 -12.05 10.18 11.43
N PRO A 68 -11.16 11.14 11.74
CA PRO A 68 -9.79 11.30 11.22
C PRO A 68 -8.71 10.53 11.99
N GLY A 69 -7.65 10.11 11.27
CA GLY A 69 -6.42 9.57 11.86
C GLY A 69 -6.28 8.05 11.84
N CYS A 70 -7.18 7.30 11.19
CA CYS A 70 -7.04 5.86 11.07
C CYS A 70 -6.17 5.48 9.86
N SER A 71 -5.30 4.48 10.04
CA SER A 71 -4.41 3.98 8.99
C SER A 71 -5.19 3.23 7.90
N SER A 72 -4.92 3.57 6.64
CA SER A 72 -5.39 2.86 5.46
C SER A 72 -4.65 1.54 5.26
N VAL A 73 -3.40 1.48 5.71
CA VAL A 73 -2.61 0.24 5.67
C VAL A 73 -3.14 -0.73 6.73
N GLY A 74 -3.27 -0.29 7.97
CA GLY A 74 -3.82 -1.10 9.07
C GLY A 74 -5.26 -1.53 8.81
N GLY A 75 -6.15 -0.57 8.53
CA GLY A 75 -7.57 -0.84 8.27
C GLY A 75 -7.78 -1.51 6.92
N GLY A 76 -7.57 -0.76 5.84
CA GLY A 76 -7.85 -1.20 4.48
C GLY A 76 -7.05 -2.43 4.05
N ALA A 77 -5.72 -2.34 4.10
CA ALA A 77 -4.86 -3.36 3.50
C ALA A 77 -4.85 -4.68 4.27
N PHE A 78 -4.89 -4.62 5.60
CA PHE A 78 -4.72 -5.81 6.44
C PHE A 78 -5.99 -6.25 7.19
N THR A 79 -7.08 -5.47 7.20
CA THR A 79 -8.32 -5.89 7.89
C THR A 79 -9.57 -5.86 7.03
N GLU A 80 -9.55 -5.20 5.86
CA GLU A 80 -10.74 -5.08 5.00
C GLU A 80 -10.56 -5.79 3.66
N LEU A 81 -9.84 -5.19 2.71
CA LEU A 81 -9.90 -5.56 1.28
C LEU A 81 -8.55 -5.86 0.62
N GLY A 82 -7.44 -5.63 1.32
CA GLY A 82 -6.13 -5.96 0.79
C GLY A 82 -5.88 -7.46 0.66
N PRO A 83 -4.71 -7.86 0.14
CA PRO A 83 -4.42 -9.23 -0.28
C PRO A 83 -4.30 -10.21 0.89
N PHE A 84 -4.05 -9.71 2.09
CA PHE A 84 -3.75 -10.52 3.27
C PHE A 84 -4.54 -10.07 4.48
N TYR A 85 -4.87 -11.03 5.33
CA TYR A 85 -5.26 -10.78 6.72
C TYR A 85 -4.16 -11.30 7.65
N PRO A 86 -3.89 -10.64 8.78
CA PRO A 86 -3.13 -11.24 9.87
C PRO A 86 -3.76 -12.56 10.33
N THR A 87 -2.92 -13.50 10.74
CA THR A 87 -3.35 -14.68 11.50
C THR A 87 -3.78 -14.25 12.90
N GLY A 88 -4.62 -15.06 13.56
CA GLY A 88 -5.19 -14.70 14.87
C GLY A 88 -4.15 -14.54 15.99
N ASP A 89 -2.96 -15.09 15.82
CA ASP A 89 -1.80 -14.94 16.71
C ASP A 89 -0.91 -13.73 16.35
N GLY A 90 -1.19 -13.01 15.26
CA GLY A 90 -0.43 -11.85 14.81
C GLY A 90 0.96 -12.17 14.24
N HIS A 91 1.33 -13.44 14.09
CA HIS A 91 2.69 -13.85 13.68
C HIS A 91 2.82 -14.21 12.19
N GLY A 92 1.72 -14.14 11.43
CA GLY A 92 1.75 -14.41 10.00
C GLY A 92 0.58 -13.80 9.24
N LEU A 93 0.49 -14.17 7.97
CA LEU A 93 -0.51 -13.68 7.04
C LEU A 93 -1.25 -14.85 6.38
N ARG A 94 -2.54 -14.66 6.12
CA ARG A 94 -3.37 -15.56 5.30
C ARG A 94 -3.93 -14.80 4.11
N ILE A 95 -4.06 -15.47 2.97
CA ILE A 95 -4.62 -14.87 1.75
C ILE A 95 -6.09 -14.48 1.98
N ASN A 96 -6.44 -13.27 1.55
CA ASN A 96 -7.82 -12.84 1.41
C ASN A 96 -8.37 -13.33 0.06
N SER A 97 -9.21 -14.36 0.08
CA SER A 97 -9.82 -14.91 -1.14
C SER A 97 -10.76 -13.94 -1.85
N MET A 98 -11.17 -12.84 -1.20
CA MET A 98 -12.03 -11.79 -1.75
C MET A 98 -11.28 -10.46 -1.91
N SER A 99 -9.95 -10.48 -1.95
CA SER A 99 -9.17 -9.25 -2.09
C SER A 99 -9.54 -8.49 -3.37
N TRP A 100 -9.59 -7.17 -3.24
CA TRP A 100 -9.84 -6.28 -4.36
C TRP A 100 -8.67 -6.26 -5.36
N ASN A 101 -7.48 -6.73 -4.98
CA ASN A 101 -6.36 -6.80 -5.91
C ASN A 101 -6.58 -7.85 -7.02
N LYS A 102 -7.64 -8.65 -6.95
CA LYS A 102 -8.10 -9.47 -8.07
C LYS A 102 -8.69 -8.64 -9.23
N ALA A 103 -9.13 -7.41 -8.94
CA ALA A 103 -9.80 -6.53 -9.90
C ALA A 103 -9.00 -5.27 -10.25
N SER A 104 -8.10 -4.81 -9.37
CA SER A 104 -7.34 -3.57 -9.56
C SER A 104 -5.95 -3.62 -8.90
N ASN A 105 -5.08 -2.69 -9.27
CA ASN A 105 -3.89 -2.36 -8.49
C ASN A 105 -4.33 -1.49 -7.30
N LEU A 106 -3.94 -1.85 -6.07
CA LEU A 106 -4.40 -1.18 -4.85
C LEU A 106 -3.31 -0.29 -4.27
N LEU A 107 -3.63 0.98 -4.02
CA LEU A 107 -2.76 1.93 -3.33
C LEU A 107 -3.41 2.34 -2.01
N PHE A 108 -2.81 1.94 -0.89
CA PHE A 108 -3.22 2.34 0.45
C PHE A 108 -2.32 3.46 0.93
N VAL A 109 -2.89 4.58 1.38
CA VAL A 109 -2.13 5.75 1.83
C VAL A 109 -2.53 6.12 3.24
N ASP A 110 -1.56 6.18 4.14
CA ASP A 110 -1.78 6.67 5.50
C ASP A 110 -1.75 8.20 5.48
N SER A 111 -2.91 8.80 5.77
CA SER A 111 -3.15 10.23 5.64
C SER A 111 -4.09 10.72 6.76
N PRO A 112 -3.86 11.91 7.34
CA PRO A 112 -2.77 12.86 7.03
C PRO A 112 -1.40 12.42 7.58
N ALA A 113 -0.36 13.22 7.34
CA ALA A 113 0.97 13.01 7.94
C ALA A 113 0.86 12.84 9.47
N GLY A 114 1.54 11.81 10.00
CA GLY A 114 1.46 11.39 11.40
C GLY A 114 0.47 10.25 11.68
N VAL A 115 -0.28 9.77 10.67
CA VAL A 115 -1.03 8.52 10.73
C VAL A 115 -0.11 7.35 10.38
N GLY A 116 -0.18 6.27 11.17
CA GLY A 116 0.69 5.09 11.05
C GLY A 116 1.58 4.91 12.27
#